data_AF-A0A174GXP9-F1
#
_entry.id   AF-A0A174GXP9-F1
#
_cell.length_a   1.000
_cell.length_b   1.000
_cell.length_c   1.000
_cell.angle_alpha   90.00
_cell.angle_beta   90.00
_cell.angle_gamma   90.00
#
_symmetry.space_group_name_H-M   'P 1'
#
loop_
_entity.id
_entity.type
_entity.pdbx_description
1 polymer ?
#
loop_
_entity_poly.entity_id
_entity_poly.type
_entity_poly.pdbx_seq_one_letter_code
_entity_poly.pdbx_strand_id
1 'polypeptide(L)'
;MKKIETHPSPEKLLRQVTEEAVNALALGGPDKIGDEAPMEAGVMLIAKAWGLPQESLQASLDLLAKERQLLRSGSGEDALPDSELLEPYDGRMIVELLWGLFETAIKLEDAQDRAAMHKLALLMAESLSLDSWIAECGPSKI
;
A
#
# COMPACT_ATOMS: atom_id res chain seq x y z
N MET A 1 -12.66 -3.44 21.68
CA MET A 1 -12.03 -3.41 20.35
C MET A 1 -12.59 -2.22 19.58
N LYS A 2 -11.73 -1.40 18.95
CA LYS A 2 -12.20 -0.36 18.02
C LYS A 2 -12.85 -1.04 16.81
N LYS A 3 -13.89 -0.42 16.23
CA LYS A 3 -14.60 -0.97 15.07
C LYS A 3 -13.67 -1.00 13.86
N ILE A 4 -13.67 -2.11 13.12
CA ILE A 4 -12.98 -2.21 11.83
C ILE A 4 -13.73 -1.34 10.82
N GLU A 5 -13.00 -0.46 10.13
CA GLU A 5 -13.51 0.33 9.02
C GLU A 5 -13.52 -0.54 7.74
N THR A 6 -14.68 -1.11 7.41
CA THR A 6 -14.83 -1.95 6.20
C THR A 6 -14.93 -1.15 4.90
N HIS A 7 -14.96 0.18 5.01
CA HIS A 7 -15.06 1.14 3.92
C HIS A 7 -14.08 2.29 4.17
N PRO A 8 -12.75 2.03 4.17
CA PRO A 8 -11.77 3.08 4.40
C PRO A 8 -11.93 4.18 3.35
N SER A 9 -11.66 5.44 3.74
CA SER A 9 -11.74 6.52 2.76
C SER A 9 -10.74 6.29 1.61
N PRO A 10 -11.09 6.60 0.36
CA PRO A 10 -10.19 6.37 -0.78
C PRO A 10 -8.88 7.15 -0.67
N GLU A 11 -8.88 8.31 -0.02
CA GLU A 11 -7.68 9.12 0.23
C GLU A 11 -6.75 8.43 1.23
N LYS A 12 -7.30 7.85 2.31
CA LYS A 12 -6.54 7.05 3.27
C LYS A 12 -5.94 5.83 2.56
N LEU A 13 -6.73 5.13 1.76
CA LEU A 13 -6.29 3.97 1.00
C LEU A 13 -5.17 4.32 0.01
N LEU A 14 -5.33 5.40 -0.78
CA LEU A 14 -4.32 5.89 -1.70
C LEU A 14 -3.01 6.18 -0.97
N ARG A 15 -3.10 6.85 0.18
CA ARG A 15 -1.95 7.21 1.01
C ARG A 15 -1.22 5.97 1.53
N GLN A 16 -1.94 5.01 2.12
CA GLN A 16 -1.34 3.79 2.66
C GLN A 16 -0.61 2.98 1.59
N VAL A 17 -1.21 2.80 0.41
CA VAL A 17 -0.53 2.07 -0.69
C VAL A 17 0.71 2.82 -1.19
N THR A 18 0.67 4.16 -1.17
CA THR A 18 1.83 4.99 -1.52
C THR A 18 2.95 4.84 -0.50
N GLU A 19 2.63 4.85 0.80
CA GLU A 19 3.61 4.67 1.86
C GLU A 19 4.25 3.28 1.79
N GLU A 20 3.46 2.24 1.58
CA GLU A 20 3.98 0.88 1.39
C GLU A 20 4.88 0.75 0.16
N ALA A 21 4.56 1.47 -0.92
CA ALA A 21 5.41 1.52 -2.11
C ALA A 21 6.76 2.21 -1.84
N VAL A 22 6.78 3.28 -1.05
CA VAL A 22 8.01 3.92 -0.58
C VAL A 22 8.79 3.01 0.37
N ASN A 23 8.11 2.38 1.33
CA ASN A 23 8.73 1.44 2.27
C ASN A 23 9.39 0.27 1.54
N ALA A 24 8.74 -0.27 0.50
CA ALA A 24 9.30 -1.33 -0.33
C ALA A 24 10.58 -0.90 -1.06
N LEU A 25 10.61 0.33 -1.58
CA LEU A 25 11.79 0.93 -2.19
C LEU A 25 12.93 1.10 -1.18
N ALA A 26 12.65 1.71 -0.02
CA ALA A 26 13.63 1.96 1.03
C ALA A 26 14.26 0.65 1.55
N LEU A 27 13.45 -0.39 1.76
CA LEU A 27 13.92 -1.71 2.22
C LEU A 27 14.66 -2.50 1.13
N GLY A 28 14.23 -2.39 -0.12
CA GLY A 28 14.81 -3.13 -1.24
C GLY A 28 16.16 -2.58 -1.70
N GLY A 29 16.37 -1.27 -1.56
CA GLY A 29 17.58 -0.59 -2.02
C GLY A 29 17.64 -0.45 -3.56
N PRO A 30 18.74 0.10 -4.09
CA PRO A 30 18.83 0.50 -5.50
C PRO A 30 18.71 -0.66 -6.50
N ASP A 31 19.11 -1.88 -6.11
CA ASP A 31 19.04 -3.08 -6.96
C ASP A 31 17.62 -3.62 -7.14
N LYS A 32 16.66 -3.12 -6.34
CA LYS A 32 15.26 -3.57 -6.30
C LYS A 32 14.29 -2.52 -6.83
N ILE A 33 14.78 -1.41 -7.38
CA ILE A 33 13.95 -0.41 -8.05
C ILE A 33 13.17 -1.09 -9.18
N GLY A 34 11.85 -1.00 -9.13
CA GLY A 34 10.90 -1.67 -10.00
C GLY A 34 10.02 -2.69 -9.29
N ASP A 35 10.44 -3.23 -8.14
CA ASP A 35 9.66 -4.19 -7.36
C ASP A 35 8.39 -3.55 -6.75
N GLU A 36 8.37 -2.23 -6.59
CA GLU A 36 7.22 -1.43 -6.16
C GLU A 36 6.14 -1.24 -7.24
N ALA A 37 6.41 -1.64 -8.49
CA ALA A 37 5.50 -1.41 -9.62
C ALA A 37 4.04 -1.89 -9.39
N PRO A 38 3.77 -3.03 -8.72
CA PRO A 38 2.41 -3.42 -8.38
C PRO A 38 1.68 -2.41 -7.49
N MET A 39 2.40 -1.77 -6.57
CA MET A 39 1.84 -0.78 -5.65
C MET A 39 1.61 0.56 -6.35
N GLU A 40 2.56 1.02 -7.19
CA GLU A 40 2.37 2.21 -8.03
C GLU A 40 1.17 2.06 -8.98
N ALA A 41 1.02 0.89 -9.62
CA ALA A 41 -0.16 0.57 -10.41
C ALA A 41 -1.44 0.60 -9.55
N GLY A 42 -1.37 0.11 -8.31
CA GLY A 42 -2.43 0.22 -7.31
C GLY A 42 -2.87 1.65 -7.04
N VAL A 43 -1.92 2.56 -6.78
CA VAL A 43 -2.17 3.98 -6.56
C VAL A 43 -2.96 4.59 -7.73
N MET A 44 -2.53 4.30 -8.97
CA MET A 44 -3.23 4.77 -10.17
C MET A 44 -4.66 4.20 -10.27
N LEU A 45 -4.83 2.91 -9.98
CA LEU A 45 -6.13 2.24 -10.03
C LEU A 45 -7.10 2.71 -8.94
N ILE A 46 -6.61 3.01 -7.73
CA ILE A 46 -7.40 3.60 -6.66
C ILE A 46 -7.91 4.98 -7.10
N ALA A 47 -7.02 5.85 -7.58
CA ALA A 47 -7.42 7.17 -8.04
C ALA A 47 -8.47 7.10 -9.18
N LYS A 48 -8.28 6.17 -10.13
CA LYS A 48 -9.23 5.90 -11.21
C LYS A 48 -10.59 5.41 -10.69
N ALA A 49 -10.62 4.40 -9.82
CA ALA A 49 -11.84 3.75 -9.36
C ALA A 49 -12.74 4.67 -8.54
N TRP A 50 -12.13 5.60 -7.80
CA TRP A 50 -12.84 6.50 -6.88
C TRP A 50 -12.98 7.93 -7.42
N GLY A 51 -12.40 8.24 -8.60
CA GLY A 51 -12.45 9.57 -9.19
C GLY A 51 -11.73 10.62 -8.35
N LEU A 52 -10.60 10.25 -7.74
CA LEU A 52 -9.83 11.14 -6.88
C LEU A 52 -9.21 12.31 -7.67
N PRO A 53 -8.96 13.46 -7.01
CA PRO A 53 -8.29 14.58 -7.65
C PRO A 53 -6.92 14.18 -8.24
N GLN A 54 -6.63 14.70 -9.43
CA GLN A 54 -5.34 14.46 -10.09
C GLN A 54 -4.16 14.90 -9.21
N GLU A 55 -4.33 15.94 -8.41
CA GLU A 55 -3.31 16.44 -7.47
C GLU A 55 -2.94 15.40 -6.41
N SER A 56 -3.92 14.64 -5.90
CA SER A 56 -3.68 13.57 -4.91
C SER A 56 -2.89 12.40 -5.51
N LEU A 57 -3.23 12.02 -6.75
CA LEU A 57 -2.47 11.02 -7.50
C LEU A 57 -1.05 11.52 -7.77
N GLN A 58 -0.90 12.76 -8.24
CA GLN A 58 0.41 13.32 -8.59
C GLN A 58 1.32 13.41 -7.37
N ALA A 59 0.81 13.83 -6.22
CA ALA A 59 1.58 13.87 -4.98
C ALA A 59 2.13 12.48 -4.59
N SER A 60 1.35 11.43 -4.84
CA SER A 60 1.77 10.04 -4.60
C SER A 60 2.87 9.58 -5.56
N LEU A 61 2.73 9.90 -6.85
CA LEU A 61 3.73 9.59 -7.87
C LEU A 61 5.03 10.38 -7.67
N ASP A 62 4.93 11.64 -7.24
CA ASP A 62 6.08 12.49 -6.94
C ASP A 62 6.89 11.95 -5.76
N LEU A 63 6.23 11.42 -4.72
CA LEU A 63 6.89 10.74 -3.61
C LEU A 63 7.69 9.52 -4.08
N LEU A 64 7.10 8.66 -4.91
CA LEU A 64 7.80 7.49 -5.47
C LEU A 64 8.96 7.89 -6.38
N ALA A 65 8.78 8.91 -7.21
CA ALA A 65 9.84 9.44 -8.05
C ALA A 65 11.01 9.99 -7.22
N LYS A 66 10.71 10.72 -6.14
CA LYS A 66 11.70 11.23 -5.20
C LYS A 66 12.46 10.09 -4.52
N GLU A 67 11.78 9.07 -4.04
CA GLU A 67 12.41 7.90 -3.40
C GLU A 67 13.38 7.19 -4.35
N ARG A 68 12.95 6.90 -5.57
CA ARG A 68 13.81 6.31 -6.62
C ARG A 68 15.04 7.18 -6.89
N GLN A 69 14.91 8.50 -6.84
CA GLN A 69 16.03 9.42 -7.03
C GLN A 69 17.02 9.35 -5.86
N LEU A 70 16.53 9.32 -4.62
CA LEU A 70 17.36 9.24 -3.41
C LEU A 70 18.14 7.92 -3.35
N LEU A 71 17.50 6.81 -3.71
CA LEU A 71 18.17 5.50 -3.81
C LEU A 71 19.27 5.50 -4.87
N ARG A 72 19.02 6.09 -6.03
CA ARG A 72 20.02 6.19 -7.12
C ARG A 72 21.20 7.09 -6.77
N SER A 73 20.99 8.13 -5.98
CA SER A 73 22.07 9.03 -5.54
C SER A 73 22.84 8.47 -4.34
N GLY A 74 22.34 7.44 -3.67
CA GLY A 74 22.92 6.90 -2.44
C GLY A 74 22.84 7.88 -1.28
N SER A 75 21.80 8.73 -1.26
CA SER A 75 21.66 9.84 -0.28
C SER A 75 21.59 9.35 1.17
N GLY A 76 21.04 8.15 1.39
CA GLY A 76 20.73 7.65 2.73
C GLY A 76 19.59 8.39 3.43
N GLU A 77 18.88 9.26 2.70
CA GLU A 77 17.65 9.92 3.12
C GLU A 77 16.47 9.25 2.41
N ASP A 78 15.30 9.26 3.05
CA ASP A 78 14.04 8.76 2.50
C ASP A 78 13.10 9.89 2.09
N ALA A 79 12.19 9.61 1.14
CA ALA A 79 11.22 10.57 0.65
C ALA A 79 10.15 10.89 1.70
N LEU A 80 9.76 9.88 2.49
CA LEU A 80 8.88 10.01 3.65
C LEU A 80 9.65 10.49 4.88
N PRO A 81 9.00 11.23 5.80
CA PRO A 81 9.60 11.53 7.10
C PRO A 81 9.72 10.25 7.95
N ASP A 82 10.72 10.20 8.83
CA ASP A 82 10.97 9.08 9.75
C ASP A 82 9.74 8.65 10.58
N SER A 83 8.80 9.57 10.83
CA SER A 83 7.56 9.27 11.56
C SER A 83 6.53 8.46 10.77
N GLU A 84 6.63 8.48 9.44
CA GLU A 84 5.72 7.80 8.50
C GLU A 84 6.39 6.59 7.83
N LEU A 85 7.73 6.57 7.82
CA LEU A 85 8.51 5.48 7.28
C LEU A 85 8.36 4.22 8.15
N LEU A 86 8.03 3.09 7.51
CA LEU A 86 7.85 1.80 8.18
C LEU A 86 6.90 1.85 9.39
N GLU A 87 5.78 2.57 9.26
CA GLU A 87 4.74 2.58 10.30
C GLU A 87 4.33 1.13 10.65
N PRO A 88 4.34 0.73 11.93
CA PRO A 88 3.97 -0.62 12.30
C PRO A 88 2.46 -0.84 12.11
N TYR A 89 2.10 -1.76 11.22
CA TYR A 89 0.71 -2.17 11.02
C TYR A 89 0.26 -3.14 12.12
N ASP A 90 -0.87 -2.83 12.76
CA ASP A 90 -1.63 -3.84 13.50
C ASP A 90 -2.57 -4.61 12.57
N GLY A 91 -3.07 -5.78 12.99
CA GLY A 91 -3.96 -6.56 12.13
C GLY A 91 -5.28 -5.88 11.77
N ARG A 92 -5.73 -4.88 12.55
CA ARG A 92 -6.90 -4.09 12.16
C ARG A 92 -6.54 -3.21 10.96
N MET A 93 -5.40 -2.51 10.98
CA MET A 93 -4.93 -1.70 9.86
C MET A 93 -4.75 -2.53 8.59
N ILE A 94 -4.18 -3.74 8.72
CA ILE A 94 -4.02 -4.66 7.58
C ILE A 94 -5.39 -5.02 7.00
N VAL A 95 -6.35 -5.43 7.84
CA VAL A 95 -7.69 -5.79 7.38
C VAL A 95 -8.43 -4.61 6.75
N GLU A 96 -8.32 -3.40 7.32
CA GLU A 96 -8.91 -2.18 6.73
C GLU A 96 -8.32 -1.89 5.35
N LEU A 97 -6.99 -1.97 5.19
CA LEU A 97 -6.32 -1.82 3.90
C LEU A 97 -6.86 -2.82 2.87
N LEU A 98 -6.92 -4.11 3.24
CA LEU A 98 -7.41 -5.17 2.35
C LEU A 98 -8.86 -4.97 1.92
N TRP A 99 -9.74 -4.54 2.84
CA TRP A 99 -11.11 -4.17 2.49
C TRP A 99 -11.12 -3.07 1.43
N GLY A 100 -10.38 -1.98 1.63
CA GLY A 100 -10.28 -0.90 0.65
C GLY A 100 -9.81 -1.37 -0.74
N LEU A 101 -8.82 -2.26 -0.79
CA LEU A 101 -8.32 -2.82 -2.06
C LEU A 101 -9.36 -3.69 -2.76
N PHE A 102 -10.10 -4.53 -2.02
CA PHE A 102 -11.18 -5.33 -2.60
C PHE A 102 -12.35 -4.48 -3.08
N GLU A 103 -12.73 -3.44 -2.35
CA GLU A 103 -13.77 -2.51 -2.79
C GLU A 103 -13.37 -1.74 -4.05
N THR A 104 -12.11 -1.34 -4.13
CA THR A 104 -11.53 -0.72 -5.33
C THR A 104 -11.62 -1.67 -6.52
N ALA A 105 -11.32 -2.96 -6.32
CA ALA A 105 -11.49 -3.97 -7.37
C ALA A 105 -12.95 -4.06 -7.85
N ILE A 106 -13.94 -4.02 -6.96
CA ILE A 106 -15.37 -4.09 -7.36
C ILE A 106 -15.79 -2.86 -8.17
N LYS A 107 -15.18 -1.70 -7.95
CA LYS A 107 -15.46 -0.46 -8.69
C LYS A 107 -14.84 -0.39 -10.09
N LEU A 108 -13.87 -1.25 -10.40
CA LEU A 108 -13.18 -1.24 -11.68
C LEU A 108 -13.93 -2.09 -12.72
N GLU A 109 -14.20 -1.49 -13.89
CA GLU A 109 -14.92 -2.14 -14.98
C GLU A 109 -14.05 -3.15 -15.75
N ASP A 110 -12.76 -2.88 -15.89
CA ASP A 110 -11.83 -3.72 -16.63
C ASP A 110 -11.37 -4.94 -15.81
N ALA A 111 -11.33 -6.11 -16.45
CA ALA A 111 -10.99 -7.36 -15.77
C ALA A 111 -9.51 -7.45 -15.37
N GLN A 112 -8.61 -6.84 -16.15
CA GLN A 112 -7.18 -6.81 -15.81
C GLN A 112 -6.92 -5.86 -14.64
N ASP A 113 -7.59 -4.70 -14.62
CA ASP A 113 -7.52 -3.76 -13.50
C ASP A 113 -8.00 -4.42 -12.19
N ARG A 114 -9.11 -5.16 -12.24
CA ARG A 114 -9.57 -5.95 -11.07
C ARG A 114 -8.57 -7.00 -10.63
N ALA A 115 -7.96 -7.72 -11.59
CA ALA A 115 -6.96 -8.72 -11.28
C ALA A 115 -5.68 -8.10 -10.69
N ALA A 116 -5.28 -6.91 -11.14
CA ALA A 116 -4.17 -6.17 -10.57
C ALA A 116 -4.45 -5.76 -9.11
N MET A 117 -5.63 -5.21 -8.82
CA MET A 117 -6.02 -4.88 -7.44
C MET A 117 -6.08 -6.10 -6.53
N HIS A 118 -6.61 -7.23 -7.02
CA HIS A 118 -6.63 -8.47 -6.24
C HIS A 118 -5.22 -8.98 -5.93
N LYS A 119 -4.31 -8.98 -6.92
CA LYS A 119 -2.90 -9.36 -6.71
C LYS A 119 -2.20 -8.43 -5.72
N LEU A 120 -2.49 -7.13 -5.79
CA LEU A 120 -1.97 -6.15 -4.84
C LEU A 120 -2.47 -6.43 -3.42
N ALA A 121 -3.74 -6.78 -3.23
CA ALA A 121 -4.26 -7.15 -1.93
C ALA A 121 -3.55 -8.37 -1.34
N LEU A 122 -3.28 -9.40 -2.16
CA LEU A 122 -2.50 -10.56 -1.71
C LEU A 122 -1.07 -10.18 -1.33
N LEU A 123 -0.41 -9.35 -2.15
CA LEU A 123 0.93 -8.84 -1.85
C LEU A 123 0.95 -8.08 -0.52
N MET A 124 -0.02 -7.18 -0.28
CA MET A 124 -0.09 -6.43 0.97
C MET A 124 -0.34 -7.34 2.18
N ALA A 125 -1.20 -8.35 2.05
CA ALA A 125 -1.45 -9.32 3.11
C ALA A 125 -0.18 -10.11 3.49
N GLU A 126 0.62 -10.50 2.49
CA GLU A 126 1.88 -11.22 2.68
C GLU A 126 2.96 -10.30 3.28
N SER A 127 3.22 -9.14 2.67
CA SER A 127 4.25 -8.20 3.10
C SER A 127 4.02 -7.69 4.53
N LEU A 128 2.76 -7.47 4.91
CA LEU A 128 2.38 -7.02 6.25
C LEU A 128 2.17 -8.18 7.24
N SER A 129 2.46 -9.42 6.84
CA SER A 129 2.43 -10.61 7.70
C SER A 129 1.06 -10.87 8.37
N LEU A 130 -0.04 -10.74 7.60
CA LEU A 130 -1.39 -10.97 8.11
C LEU A 130 -1.53 -12.36 8.74
N ASP A 131 -0.96 -13.39 8.11
CA ASP A 131 -1.04 -14.77 8.60
C ASP A 131 -0.37 -14.94 9.97
N SER A 132 0.78 -14.30 10.17
CA SER A 132 1.47 -14.29 11.48
C SER A 132 0.59 -13.64 12.53
N TRP A 133 -0.02 -12.49 12.23
CA TRP A 133 -0.94 -11.83 13.14
C TRP A 133 -2.17 -12.69 13.48
N ILE A 134 -2.76 -13.36 12.49
CA ILE A 134 -3.88 -14.29 12.71
C ILE A 134 -3.45 -15.46 13.60
N ALA A 135 -2.26 -16.01 13.37
CA ALA A 135 -1.73 -17.13 14.15
C ALA A 135 -1.48 -16.73 15.61
N GLU A 136 -0.97 -15.52 15.86
CA GLU A 136 -0.76 -14.96 17.20
C GLU A 136 -2.07 -14.63 17.92
N CYS A 137 -3.10 -14.19 17.19
CA CYS A 137 -4.41 -13.84 17.75
C CYS A 137 -5.41 -15.02 17.81
N GLY A 138 -5.07 -16.14 17.18
CA GLY A 138 -5.89 -17.36 17.20
C GLY A 138 -6.04 -17.91 18.62
N PRO A 139 -7.05 -18.75 18.90
CA PRO A 139 -7.17 -19.38 20.20
C PRO A 139 -5.87 -20.12 20.50
N SER A 140 -5.17 -19.70 21.55
CA SER A 140 -4.03 -20.41 22.11
C SER A 140 -4.41 -21.88 22.17
N LYS A 141 -3.62 -22.78 21.56
CA LYS A 141 -3.89 -24.23 21.63
C LYS A 141 -4.18 -24.59 23.09
N ILE A 142 -5.46 -24.80 23.41
CA ILE A 142 -5.94 -25.29 24.71
C ILE A 142 -5.69 -26.79 24.74
#